data_AF-A0A960MU25-F1
#
_entry.id   AF-A0A960MU25-F1
#
_cell.length_a   1.000
_cell.length_b   1.000
_cell.length_c   1.000
_cell.angle_alpha   90.00
_cell.angle_beta   90.00
_cell.angle_gamma   90.00
#
_symmetry.space_group_name_H-M   'P 1'
#
loop_
_entity.id
_entity.type
_entity.pdbx_description
1 polymer ?
#
loop_
_entity_poly.entity_id
_entity_poly.type
_entity_poly.pdbx_seq_one_letter_code
_entity_poly.pdbx_strand_id
1 'polypeptide(L)'
;MKLNYPSQRDRCKPTSSRWRIRFTSLASITIALIAAIDCPGQDKPATLADLSQRMLELQAKAGQPIEDLRGRYAESLQALLERTTATGDLKKALAVKDELEKFRTANTQSVDKAAFSELYELQAIYRRVLVERTSAANQQLLQSSEGIVAQMNDLMVAQTKASDLTSAQATFAEIQRINRLRDQWGAKAEVTRGPVGGSEALKAGLLIHYTFDQEPKDSRINDESGNQHDGSVEGVQWTAKGKVGGAFEFDGVDDRIRLAKSCPDLEKMTVGVWAYYDADQRNGAIYSDYGSANGNDLNFNIDNPKTIYIRADKAPGKLLAKVEVSGSLKRHWHQLVWTLDRTQSIVYLDGEKVQTIDQTGSNLGHHSDNFVGFGAGTFFKGMLDDFRIWDRVLSEDEIKAWYRAN
;
A
#
# COMPACT_ATOMS: atom_id res chain seq x y z
N MET A 1 8.87 49.97 2.68
CA MET A 1 7.95 49.47 1.65
C MET A 1 6.93 48.54 2.29
N LYS A 2 5.70 49.00 2.49
CA LYS A 2 4.54 48.21 2.89
C LYS A 2 3.51 48.38 1.77
N LEU A 3 3.06 47.30 1.15
CA LEU A 3 2.00 47.30 0.15
C LEU A 3 0.73 46.72 0.77
N ASN A 4 -0.30 47.57 0.87
CA ASN A 4 -1.67 47.24 1.23
C ASN A 4 -2.47 46.93 -0.04
N TYR A 5 -3.29 45.87 0.00
CA TYR A 5 -4.39 45.63 -0.94
C TYR A 5 -5.70 46.20 -0.39
N PRO A 6 -6.52 46.92 -1.17
CA PRO A 6 -7.83 47.38 -0.71
C PRO A 6 -8.94 46.35 -0.98
N SER A 7 -9.80 46.17 0.02
CA SER A 7 -11.07 45.45 -0.02
C SER A 7 -12.16 46.31 -0.68
N GLN A 8 -12.97 45.72 -1.56
CA GLN A 8 -14.21 46.32 -2.04
C GLN A 8 -15.40 45.75 -1.26
N ARG A 9 -16.02 46.59 -0.44
CA ARG A 9 -17.43 46.49 -0.05
C ARG A 9 -18.08 47.85 -0.29
N ASP A 10 -19.37 47.78 -0.60
CA ASP A 10 -20.38 48.83 -0.64
C ASP A 10 -20.52 49.63 -1.93
N ARG A 11 -21.57 49.30 -2.68
CA ARG A 11 -22.53 50.29 -3.20
C ARG A 11 -23.83 49.63 -3.67
N CYS A 12 -24.90 49.80 -2.91
CA CYS A 12 -26.26 49.98 -3.41
C CYS A 12 -27.13 50.60 -2.30
N LYS A 13 -27.46 51.89 -2.45
CA LYS A 13 -28.46 52.61 -1.64
C LYS A 13 -29.82 52.55 -2.37
N PRO A 14 -30.96 52.51 -1.66
CA PRO A 14 -32.26 52.66 -2.29
C PRO A 14 -32.61 54.15 -2.43
N THR A 15 -33.09 54.57 -3.61
CA THR A 15 -33.74 55.87 -3.79
C THR A 15 -35.25 55.71 -3.67
N SER A 16 -35.85 56.52 -2.81
CA SER A 16 -37.30 56.65 -2.65
C SER A 16 -37.82 57.70 -3.62
N SER A 17 -38.94 57.41 -4.28
CA SER A 17 -39.78 58.46 -4.88
C SER A 17 -41.26 58.15 -4.62
N ARG A 18 -41.96 59.14 -4.11
CA ARG A 18 -43.37 59.14 -3.75
C ARG A 18 -44.20 59.52 -4.97
N TRP A 19 -45.32 58.84 -5.19
CA TRP A 19 -46.49 59.40 -5.87
C TRP A 19 -47.73 59.21 -5.00
N ARG A 20 -48.46 60.31 -4.77
CA ARG A 20 -49.78 60.34 -4.12
C ARG A 20 -50.85 60.31 -5.20
N ILE A 21 -51.85 59.44 -5.06
CA ILE A 21 -53.18 59.57 -5.69
C ILE A 21 -54.23 59.25 -4.62
N ARG A 22 -55.28 60.08 -4.51
CA ARG A 22 -56.44 59.95 -3.61
C ARG A 22 -57.70 59.57 -4.43
N PHE A 23 -58.69 58.98 -3.74
CA PHE A 23 -60.07 58.57 -4.12
C PHE A 23 -60.19 57.20 -4.81
N THR A 24 -61.11 56.26 -4.50
CA THR A 24 -62.15 56.07 -3.46
C THR A 24 -62.65 54.61 -3.50
N SER A 25 -63.28 54.18 -2.40
CA SER A 25 -64.15 52.99 -2.22
C SER A 25 -63.50 51.60 -2.04
N LEU A 26 -64.08 50.90 -1.07
CA LEU A 26 -63.72 49.61 -0.50
C LEU A 26 -63.91 48.44 -1.48
N ALA A 27 -62.92 47.55 -1.60
CA ALA A 27 -63.09 46.09 -1.63
C ALA A 27 -61.73 45.35 -1.65
N SER A 28 -61.55 44.44 -0.69
CA SER A 28 -60.83 43.15 -0.79
C SER A 28 -59.31 43.12 -1.10
N ILE A 29 -58.54 43.07 -0.02
CA ILE A 29 -57.50 42.08 0.35
C ILE A 29 -56.97 41.11 -0.75
N THR A 30 -55.66 41.26 -1.02
CA THR A 30 -54.63 40.32 -1.53
C THR A 30 -54.72 39.78 -2.96
N ILE A 31 -53.75 40.17 -3.79
CA ILE A 31 -52.70 39.31 -4.41
C ILE A 31 -51.72 40.29 -5.08
N ALA A 32 -50.56 40.50 -4.46
CA ALA A 32 -49.43 41.10 -5.16
C ALA A 32 -48.61 39.93 -5.72
N LEU A 33 -48.72 39.71 -7.04
CA LEU A 33 -47.69 39.00 -7.79
C LEU A 33 -46.38 39.78 -7.60
N ILE A 34 -45.49 39.29 -6.74
CA ILE A 34 -44.07 39.58 -6.89
C ILE A 34 -43.58 38.56 -7.91
N ALA A 35 -43.54 38.97 -9.17
CA ALA A 35 -42.68 38.32 -10.15
C ALA A 35 -41.25 38.46 -9.62
N ALA A 36 -40.70 37.36 -9.11
CA ALA A 36 -39.28 37.28 -8.84
C ALA A 36 -38.57 37.51 -10.17
N ILE A 37 -37.88 38.64 -10.27
CA ILE A 37 -36.88 38.86 -11.30
C ILE A 37 -35.81 37.80 -11.04
N ASP A 38 -35.78 36.77 -11.89
CA ASP A 38 -34.70 35.80 -11.93
C ASP A 38 -33.39 36.55 -12.09
N CYS A 39 -32.60 36.61 -11.01
CA CYS A 39 -31.17 36.82 -11.11
C CYS A 39 -30.58 35.49 -11.62
N PRO A 40 -30.07 35.42 -12.87
CA PRO A 40 -29.43 34.21 -13.35
C PRO A 40 -28.13 34.04 -12.56
N GLY A 41 -28.09 33.06 -11.65
CA GLY A 41 -26.87 32.74 -10.89
C GLY A 41 -27.03 32.32 -9.43
N GLN A 42 -28.23 32.03 -8.93
CA GLN A 42 -28.36 31.24 -7.69
C GLN A 42 -28.95 29.88 -8.04
N ASP A 43 -28.09 28.88 -8.17
CA ASP A 43 -28.52 27.49 -8.21
C ASP A 43 -29.47 27.25 -7.01
N LYS A 44 -30.66 26.72 -7.27
CA LYS A 44 -31.56 26.30 -6.19
C LYS A 44 -30.77 25.40 -5.23
N PRO A 45 -30.88 25.61 -3.90
CA PRO A 45 -30.23 24.73 -2.94
C PRO A 45 -30.69 23.29 -3.20
N ALA A 46 -29.72 22.37 -3.30
CA ALA A 46 -29.97 20.97 -3.65
C ALA A 46 -30.94 20.32 -2.66
N THR A 47 -31.89 19.55 -3.18
CA THR A 47 -32.84 18.80 -2.36
C THR A 47 -32.18 17.52 -1.81
N LEU A 48 -32.84 16.87 -0.84
CA LEU A 48 -32.39 15.57 -0.34
C LEU A 48 -32.32 14.54 -1.49
N ALA A 49 -33.29 14.56 -2.41
CA ALA A 49 -33.30 13.67 -3.56
C ALA A 49 -32.10 13.88 -4.48
N ASP A 50 -31.73 15.14 -4.75
CA ASP A 50 -30.56 15.48 -5.58
C ASP A 50 -29.26 14.98 -4.93
N LEU A 51 -29.13 15.19 -3.62
CA LEU A 51 -27.94 14.78 -2.87
C LEU A 51 -27.83 13.25 -2.74
N SER A 52 -28.95 12.56 -2.52
CA SER A 52 -29.00 11.09 -2.54
C SER A 52 -28.68 10.52 -3.91
N GLN A 53 -29.18 11.13 -4.99
CA GLN A 53 -28.87 10.71 -6.36
C GLN A 53 -27.39 10.86 -6.68
N ARG A 54 -26.79 12.00 -6.31
CA ARG A 54 -25.34 12.23 -6.46
C ARG A 54 -24.51 11.20 -5.68
N MET A 55 -24.97 10.79 -4.50
CA MET A 55 -24.31 9.74 -3.71
C MET A 55 -24.35 8.39 -4.45
N LEU A 56 -25.49 8.03 -5.07
CA LEU A 56 -25.61 6.81 -5.87
C LEU A 56 -24.69 6.83 -7.10
N GLU A 57 -24.65 7.95 -7.82
CA GLU A 57 -23.76 8.14 -8.99
C GLU A 57 -22.29 8.02 -8.61
N LEU A 58 -21.93 8.57 -7.46
CA LEU A 58 -20.58 8.50 -6.89
C LEU A 58 -20.20 7.06 -6.51
N GLN A 59 -21.13 6.29 -5.93
CA GLN A 59 -20.95 4.85 -5.70
C GLN A 59 -20.78 4.07 -6.99
N ALA A 60 -21.65 4.31 -7.98
CA ALA A 60 -21.58 3.63 -9.28
C ALA A 60 -20.26 3.91 -9.99
N LYS A 61 -19.83 5.18 -10.01
CA LYS A 61 -18.56 5.61 -10.63
C LYS A 61 -17.34 4.99 -9.97
N ALA A 62 -17.29 4.96 -8.64
CA ALA A 62 -16.19 4.35 -7.91
C ALA A 62 -16.12 2.82 -8.13
N GLY A 63 -17.26 2.17 -8.36
CA GLY A 63 -17.33 0.73 -8.62
C GLY A 63 -16.92 0.29 -10.04
N GLN A 64 -16.98 1.20 -11.03
CA GLN A 64 -16.71 0.85 -12.44
C GLN A 64 -15.37 0.11 -12.67
N PRO A 65 -14.22 0.55 -12.10
CA PRO A 65 -12.96 -0.15 -12.32
C PRO A 65 -12.96 -1.58 -11.79
N ILE A 66 -13.76 -1.88 -10.76
CA ILE A 66 -13.87 -3.22 -10.19
C ILE A 66 -14.68 -4.12 -11.13
N GLU A 67 -15.78 -3.62 -11.67
CA GLU A 67 -16.58 -4.34 -12.67
C GLU A 67 -15.80 -4.60 -13.96
N ASP A 68 -15.04 -3.61 -14.44
CA ASP A 68 -14.14 -3.78 -15.58
C ASP A 68 -13.08 -4.87 -15.34
N LEU A 69 -12.57 -4.97 -14.11
CA LEU A 69 -11.60 -6.00 -13.74
C LEU A 69 -12.25 -7.39 -13.79
N ARG A 70 -13.47 -7.50 -13.25
CA ARG A 70 -14.25 -8.74 -13.25
C ARG A 70 -14.51 -9.24 -14.67
N GLY A 71 -14.86 -8.32 -15.58
CA GLY A 71 -15.04 -8.62 -17.01
C GLY A 71 -13.77 -9.21 -17.64
N ARG A 72 -12.64 -8.53 -17.50
CA ARG A 72 -11.35 -8.98 -18.08
C ARG A 72 -10.89 -10.33 -17.50
N TYR A 73 -11.13 -10.57 -16.22
CA TYR A 73 -10.79 -11.84 -15.59
C TYR A 73 -11.64 -12.99 -16.15
N ALA A 74 -12.96 -12.77 -16.31
CA ALA A 74 -13.84 -13.75 -16.93
C ALA A 74 -13.44 -14.06 -18.39
N GLU A 75 -13.10 -13.03 -19.18
CA GLU A 75 -12.59 -13.20 -20.55
C GLU A 75 -11.29 -14.01 -20.57
N SER A 76 -10.37 -13.71 -19.64
CA SER A 76 -9.09 -14.42 -19.54
C SER A 76 -9.27 -15.89 -19.17
N LEU A 77 -10.19 -16.19 -18.25
CA LEU A 77 -10.55 -17.56 -17.90
C LEU A 77 -11.19 -18.29 -19.09
N GLN A 78 -12.07 -17.63 -19.84
CA GLN A 78 -12.70 -18.23 -21.01
C GLN A 78 -11.66 -18.56 -22.11
N ALA A 79 -10.73 -17.64 -22.38
CA ALA A 79 -9.62 -17.89 -23.30
C ALA A 79 -8.73 -19.06 -22.82
N LEU A 80 -8.46 -19.16 -21.51
CA LEU A 80 -7.70 -20.26 -20.94
C LEU A 80 -8.44 -21.61 -21.05
N LEU A 81 -9.76 -21.61 -20.87
CA LEU A 81 -10.60 -22.80 -21.05
C LEU A 81 -10.56 -23.29 -22.51
N GLU A 82 -10.67 -22.38 -23.48
CA GLU A 82 -10.59 -22.72 -24.90
C GLU A 82 -9.23 -23.36 -25.25
N ARG A 83 -8.12 -22.77 -24.79
CA ARG A 83 -6.77 -23.31 -25.02
C ARG A 83 -6.58 -24.69 -24.40
N THR A 84 -6.98 -24.87 -23.15
CA THR A 84 -6.84 -26.16 -22.44
C THR A 84 -7.73 -27.25 -23.01
N THR A 85 -8.91 -26.88 -23.54
CA THR A 85 -9.79 -27.80 -24.26
C THR A 85 -9.17 -28.21 -25.60
N ALA A 86 -8.59 -27.26 -26.35
CA ALA A 86 -7.98 -27.53 -27.65
C ALA A 86 -6.76 -28.46 -27.57
N THR A 87 -6.00 -28.42 -26.46
CA THR A 87 -4.87 -29.32 -26.23
C THR A 87 -5.26 -30.71 -25.70
N GLY A 88 -6.55 -30.92 -25.38
CA GLY A 88 -7.06 -32.17 -24.81
C GLY A 88 -6.71 -32.40 -23.34
N ASP A 89 -6.18 -31.38 -22.64
CA ASP A 89 -5.87 -31.46 -21.20
C ASP A 89 -7.15 -31.26 -20.37
N LEU A 90 -7.97 -32.31 -20.30
CA LEU A 90 -9.28 -32.30 -19.64
C LEU A 90 -9.20 -31.93 -18.15
N LYS A 91 -8.09 -32.25 -17.47
CA LYS A 91 -7.90 -31.93 -16.05
C LYS A 91 -7.74 -30.42 -15.86
N LYS A 92 -6.94 -29.76 -16.71
CA LYS A 92 -6.80 -28.30 -16.69
C LYS A 92 -8.09 -27.61 -17.13
N ALA A 93 -8.73 -28.09 -18.20
CA ALA A 93 -10.00 -27.53 -18.66
C ALA A 93 -11.09 -27.56 -17.57
N LEU A 94 -11.18 -28.66 -16.81
CA LEU A 94 -12.10 -28.76 -15.68
C LEU A 94 -11.76 -27.76 -14.56
N ALA A 95 -10.48 -27.58 -14.24
CA ALA A 95 -10.04 -26.60 -13.23
C ALA A 95 -10.40 -25.16 -13.61
N VAL A 96 -10.27 -24.77 -14.89
CA VAL A 96 -10.70 -23.45 -15.36
C VAL A 96 -12.22 -23.30 -15.29
N LYS A 97 -12.97 -24.35 -15.67
CA LYS A 97 -14.43 -24.35 -15.59
C LYS A 97 -14.93 -24.20 -14.15
N ASP A 98 -14.30 -24.90 -13.21
CA ASP A 98 -14.61 -24.78 -11.78
C ASP A 98 -14.33 -23.36 -11.27
N GLU A 99 -13.23 -22.74 -11.70
CA GLU A 99 -12.93 -21.34 -11.37
C GLU A 99 -13.97 -20.37 -11.96
N LEU A 100 -14.41 -20.56 -13.21
CA LEU A 100 -15.48 -19.75 -13.81
C LEU A 100 -16.78 -19.83 -13.01
N GLU A 101 -17.18 -21.02 -12.55
CA GLU A 101 -18.38 -21.21 -11.71
C GLU A 101 -18.22 -20.61 -10.31
N LYS A 102 -17.06 -20.82 -9.69
CA LYS A 102 -16.69 -20.20 -8.41
C LYS A 102 -16.66 -18.69 -8.47
N PHE A 103 -16.13 -18.14 -9.56
CA PHE A 103 -16.05 -16.70 -9.81
C PHE A 103 -17.45 -16.08 -9.93
N ARG A 104 -18.37 -16.74 -10.65
CA ARG A 104 -19.78 -16.33 -10.76
C ARG A 104 -20.51 -16.37 -9.41
N THR A 105 -20.13 -17.27 -8.53
CA THR A 105 -20.74 -17.45 -7.19
C THR A 105 -19.98 -16.77 -6.05
N ALA A 106 -18.96 -15.96 -6.37
CA ALA A 106 -18.08 -15.26 -5.43
C ALA A 106 -17.33 -16.16 -4.41
N ASN A 107 -17.06 -17.41 -4.76
CA ASN A 107 -16.37 -18.39 -3.91
C ASN A 107 -15.09 -18.94 -4.56
N THR A 108 -14.05 -18.11 -4.70
CA THR A 108 -12.79 -18.53 -5.34
C THR A 108 -11.79 -19.07 -4.31
N GLN A 109 -11.49 -20.37 -4.34
CA GLN A 109 -10.34 -20.97 -3.65
C GLN A 109 -9.15 -21.05 -4.62
N SER A 110 -7.91 -20.84 -4.14
CA SER A 110 -6.73 -20.87 -5.01
C SER A 110 -6.45 -22.29 -5.50
N VAL A 111 -6.03 -22.41 -6.75
CA VAL A 111 -5.51 -23.67 -7.32
C VAL A 111 -4.05 -23.86 -6.86
N ASP A 112 -3.57 -25.09 -6.79
CA ASP A 112 -2.15 -25.35 -6.53
C ASP A 112 -1.30 -24.92 -7.74
N LYS A 113 -0.29 -24.06 -7.51
CA LYS A 113 0.63 -23.56 -8.55
C LYS A 113 1.36 -24.69 -9.28
N ALA A 114 1.75 -25.75 -8.57
CA ALA A 114 2.43 -26.90 -9.17
C ALA A 114 1.50 -27.72 -10.07
N ALA A 115 0.19 -27.67 -9.82
CA ALA A 115 -0.81 -28.38 -10.62
C ALA A 115 -1.20 -27.61 -11.89
N PHE A 116 -1.27 -26.27 -11.83
CA PHE A 116 -1.63 -25.43 -12.97
C PHE A 116 -1.18 -23.98 -12.81
N SER A 117 0.08 -23.72 -13.15
CA SER A 117 0.73 -22.40 -13.00
C SER A 117 0.00 -21.26 -13.72
N GLU A 118 -0.45 -21.45 -14.96
CA GLU A 118 -1.16 -20.41 -15.73
C GLU A 118 -2.45 -19.93 -15.02
N LEU A 119 -3.26 -20.86 -14.49
CA LEU A 119 -4.49 -20.51 -13.75
C LEU A 119 -4.16 -19.87 -12.39
N TYR A 120 -3.12 -20.36 -11.71
CA TYR A 120 -2.64 -19.79 -10.46
C TYR A 120 -2.20 -18.33 -10.63
N GLU A 121 -1.38 -18.03 -11.63
CA GLU A 121 -0.89 -16.67 -11.88
C GLU A 121 -2.05 -15.74 -12.26
N LEU A 122 -3.01 -16.22 -13.04
CA LEU A 122 -4.20 -15.43 -13.39
C LEU A 122 -5.04 -15.11 -12.13
N GLN A 123 -5.24 -16.08 -11.23
CA GLN A 123 -5.90 -15.87 -9.94
C GLN A 123 -5.14 -14.86 -9.06
N ALA A 124 -3.81 -14.97 -9.01
CA ALA A 124 -2.97 -14.10 -8.21
C ALA A 124 -3.03 -12.65 -8.69
N ILE A 125 -2.92 -12.42 -10.00
CA ILE A 125 -3.05 -11.10 -10.63
C ILE A 125 -4.44 -10.50 -10.33
N TYR A 126 -5.51 -11.27 -10.55
CA TYR A 126 -6.87 -10.79 -10.31
C TYR A 126 -7.07 -10.38 -8.85
N ARG A 127 -6.66 -11.21 -7.89
CA ARG A 127 -6.80 -10.91 -6.45
C ARG A 127 -6.03 -9.66 -6.05
N ARG A 128 -4.78 -9.52 -6.52
CA ARG A 128 -3.94 -8.35 -6.25
C ARG A 128 -4.60 -7.06 -6.75
N VAL A 129 -4.96 -7.03 -8.03
CA VAL A 129 -5.56 -5.85 -8.66
C VAL A 129 -6.96 -5.55 -8.09
N LEU A 130 -7.72 -6.58 -7.68
CA LEU A 130 -9.03 -6.40 -7.04
C LEU A 130 -8.90 -5.67 -5.70
N VAL A 131 -7.91 -6.03 -4.89
CA VAL A 131 -7.64 -5.38 -3.59
C VAL A 131 -7.27 -3.91 -3.83
N GLU A 132 -6.36 -3.63 -4.77
CA GLU A 132 -5.94 -2.27 -5.12
C GLU A 132 -7.11 -1.40 -5.59
N ARG A 133 -7.90 -1.88 -6.56
CA ARG A 133 -9.05 -1.12 -7.09
C ARG A 133 -10.14 -0.92 -6.04
N THR A 134 -10.38 -1.91 -5.17
CA THR A 134 -11.36 -1.81 -4.08
C THR A 134 -10.93 -0.75 -3.06
N SER A 135 -9.64 -0.70 -2.72
CA SER A 135 -9.12 0.31 -1.82
C SER A 135 -9.22 1.72 -2.41
N ALA A 136 -8.80 1.89 -3.67
CA ALA A 136 -8.88 3.16 -4.37
C ALA A 136 -10.34 3.67 -4.48
N ALA A 137 -11.27 2.77 -4.79
CA ALA A 137 -12.70 3.08 -4.81
C ALA A 137 -13.18 3.55 -3.42
N ASN A 138 -12.86 2.82 -2.34
CA ASN A 138 -13.25 3.20 -0.99
C ASN A 138 -12.67 4.57 -0.57
N GLN A 139 -11.43 4.87 -0.93
CA GLN A 139 -10.80 6.17 -0.65
C GLN A 139 -11.49 7.31 -1.42
N GLN A 140 -11.77 7.09 -2.71
CA GLN A 140 -12.51 8.06 -3.52
C GLN A 140 -13.90 8.32 -2.94
N LEU A 141 -14.58 7.27 -2.47
CA LEU A 141 -15.88 7.38 -1.81
C LEU A 141 -15.81 8.18 -0.51
N LEU A 142 -14.81 7.92 0.34
CA LEU A 142 -14.59 8.66 1.57
C LEU A 142 -14.39 10.15 1.31
N GLN A 143 -13.44 10.50 0.43
CA GLN A 143 -13.12 11.90 0.10
C GLN A 143 -14.31 12.61 -0.57
N SER A 144 -14.93 11.95 -1.55
CA SER A 144 -15.96 12.59 -2.38
C SER A 144 -17.32 12.67 -1.67
N SER A 145 -17.58 11.82 -0.66
CA SER A 145 -18.81 11.87 0.13
C SER A 145 -18.84 12.99 1.17
N GLU A 146 -17.70 13.53 1.60
CA GLU A 146 -17.62 14.61 2.60
C GLU A 146 -18.41 15.85 2.18
N GLY A 147 -18.26 16.28 0.93
CA GLY A 147 -18.98 17.44 0.40
C GLY A 147 -20.49 17.21 0.31
N ILE A 148 -20.93 15.96 0.07
CA ILE A 148 -22.36 15.60 0.04
C ILE A 148 -22.93 15.63 1.46
N VAL A 149 -22.21 15.06 2.44
CA VAL A 149 -22.61 15.08 3.85
C VAL A 149 -22.67 16.52 4.39
N ALA A 150 -21.72 17.38 4.02
CA ALA A 150 -21.75 18.79 4.38
C ALA A 150 -23.01 19.51 3.83
N GLN A 151 -23.32 19.32 2.54
CA GLN A 151 -24.54 19.88 1.93
C GLN A 151 -25.83 19.33 2.58
N MET A 152 -25.85 18.05 2.97
CA MET A 152 -26.98 17.48 3.70
C MET A 152 -27.12 18.08 5.10
N ASN A 153 -26.02 18.34 5.81
CA ASN A 153 -26.06 19.04 7.10
C ASN A 153 -26.60 20.47 6.96
N ASP A 154 -26.17 21.22 5.94
CA ASP A 154 -26.69 22.56 5.66
C ASP A 154 -28.18 22.54 5.33
N LEU A 155 -28.62 21.56 4.52
CA LEU A 155 -30.03 21.33 4.18
C LEU A 155 -30.86 21.04 5.44
N MET A 156 -30.37 20.17 6.33
CA MET A 156 -31.03 19.84 7.59
C MET A 156 -31.19 21.07 8.49
N VAL A 157 -30.16 21.92 8.59
CA VAL A 157 -30.21 23.18 9.34
C VAL A 157 -31.23 24.14 8.74
N ALA A 158 -31.28 24.25 7.41
CA ALA A 158 -32.25 25.09 6.71
C ALA A 158 -33.70 24.62 6.93
N GLN A 159 -33.95 23.31 6.81
CA GLN A 159 -35.26 22.69 7.08
C GLN A 159 -35.71 22.92 8.53
N THR A 160 -34.78 22.78 9.49
CA THR A 160 -35.04 23.03 10.92
C THR A 160 -35.41 24.49 11.17
N LYS A 161 -34.69 25.44 10.57
CA LYS A 161 -35.02 26.88 10.66
C LYS A 161 -36.36 27.22 10.03
N ALA A 162 -36.77 26.49 9.00
CA ALA A 162 -38.08 26.62 8.37
C ALA A 162 -39.22 25.90 9.14
N SER A 163 -38.92 25.26 10.28
CA SER A 163 -39.86 24.42 11.04
C SER A 163 -40.40 23.20 10.28
N ASP A 164 -39.74 22.78 9.19
CA ASP A 164 -40.05 21.55 8.47
C ASP A 164 -39.32 20.36 9.10
N LEU A 165 -39.87 19.90 10.24
CA LEU A 165 -39.26 18.85 11.04
C LEU A 165 -39.31 17.47 10.36
N THR A 166 -40.33 17.21 9.52
CA THR A 166 -40.44 15.94 8.79
C THR A 166 -39.31 15.80 7.77
N SER A 167 -39.04 16.85 6.97
CA SER A 167 -37.93 16.82 6.03
C SER A 167 -36.57 16.83 6.74
N ALA A 168 -36.43 17.57 7.85
CA ALA A 168 -35.20 17.56 8.65
C ALA A 168 -34.88 16.17 9.21
N GLN A 169 -35.89 15.43 9.68
CA GLN A 169 -35.74 14.04 10.15
C GLN A 169 -35.32 13.09 9.02
N ALA A 170 -35.90 13.23 7.83
CA ALA A 170 -35.51 12.43 6.66
C ALA A 170 -34.05 12.68 6.25
N THR A 171 -33.63 13.95 6.21
CA THR A 171 -32.24 14.34 5.91
C THR A 171 -31.28 13.79 6.96
N PHE A 172 -31.63 13.88 8.25
CA PHE A 172 -30.82 13.30 9.33
C PHE A 172 -30.65 11.78 9.18
N ALA A 173 -31.72 11.05 8.87
CA ALA A 173 -31.66 9.61 8.68
C ALA A 173 -30.72 9.21 7.53
N GLU A 174 -30.72 9.97 6.43
CA GLU A 174 -29.82 9.71 5.30
C GLU A 174 -28.36 10.04 5.64
N ILE A 175 -28.09 11.11 6.38
CA ILE A 175 -26.74 11.41 6.91
C ILE A 175 -26.23 10.24 7.75
N GLN A 176 -27.05 9.68 8.64
CA GLN A 176 -26.69 8.51 9.44
C GLN A 176 -26.42 7.27 8.58
N ARG A 177 -27.22 7.06 7.52
CA ARG A 177 -26.99 5.98 6.55
C ARG A 177 -25.63 6.14 5.85
N ILE A 178 -25.33 7.34 5.35
CA ILE A 178 -24.07 7.62 4.65
C ILE A 178 -22.88 7.53 5.60
N ASN A 179 -22.98 8.01 6.84
CA ASN A 179 -21.89 7.88 7.81
C ASN A 179 -21.58 6.41 8.13
N ARG A 180 -22.59 5.55 8.27
CA ARG A 180 -22.35 4.10 8.40
C ARG A 180 -21.63 3.50 7.19
N LEU A 181 -21.97 3.95 5.98
CA LEU A 181 -21.26 3.53 4.77
C LEU A 181 -19.82 4.04 4.75
N ARG A 182 -19.59 5.29 5.18
CA ARG A 182 -18.26 5.87 5.34
C ARG A 182 -17.44 5.10 6.37
N ASP A 183 -18.01 4.69 7.48
CA ASP A 183 -17.32 3.84 8.47
C ASP A 183 -16.92 2.50 7.85
N GLN A 184 -17.80 1.88 7.04
CA GLN A 184 -17.49 0.64 6.33
C GLN A 184 -16.39 0.83 5.27
N TRP A 185 -16.42 1.92 4.50
CA TRP A 185 -15.37 2.26 3.55
C TRP A 185 -14.07 2.59 4.25
N GLY A 186 -14.13 3.27 5.40
CA GLY A 186 -12.99 3.56 6.27
C GLY A 186 -12.34 2.30 6.79
N ALA A 187 -13.13 1.41 7.42
CA ALA A 187 -12.65 0.12 7.90
C ALA A 187 -12.08 -0.75 6.77
N LYS A 188 -12.72 -0.79 5.59
CA LYS A 188 -12.20 -1.55 4.44
C LYS A 188 -10.98 -0.89 3.80
N ALA A 189 -10.93 0.44 3.77
CA ALA A 189 -9.76 1.20 3.36
C ALA A 189 -8.60 0.96 4.33
N GLU A 190 -8.87 0.80 5.64
CA GLU A 190 -7.91 0.51 6.71
C GLU A 190 -7.46 -0.95 6.78
N VAL A 191 -8.34 -1.90 6.47
CA VAL A 191 -7.96 -3.31 6.22
C VAL A 191 -7.02 -3.39 4.99
N THR A 192 -7.15 -2.47 4.03
CA THR A 192 -6.17 -2.18 2.97
C THR A 192 -5.20 -1.02 3.28
N ARG A 193 -5.10 -0.59 4.56
CA ARG A 193 -3.95 0.15 5.13
C ARG A 193 -2.97 -0.84 5.81
N GLY A 194 -2.93 -2.08 5.36
CA GLY A 194 -1.66 -2.48 4.74
C GLY A 194 -1.62 -1.75 3.39
N PRO A 195 -0.96 -0.60 3.28
CA PRO A 195 -1.24 0.44 2.30
C PRO A 195 -1.22 -0.07 0.87
N VAL A 196 -2.21 0.40 0.12
CA VAL A 196 -2.18 0.51 -1.34
C VAL A 196 -1.19 1.60 -1.80
N GLY A 197 -0.63 2.37 -0.86
CA GLY A 197 0.64 3.08 -1.03
C GLY A 197 1.88 2.23 -0.71
N GLY A 198 1.75 0.99 -0.25
CA GLY A 198 2.87 0.13 0.14
C GLY A 198 3.77 -0.16 -1.05
N SER A 199 3.23 -0.58 -2.19
CA SER A 199 4.05 -0.81 -3.40
C SER A 199 4.74 0.48 -3.89
N GLU A 200 4.02 1.59 -4.06
CA GLU A 200 4.62 2.83 -4.60
C GLU A 200 5.50 3.59 -3.59
N ALA A 201 5.13 3.64 -2.32
CA ALA A 201 5.98 4.22 -1.28
C ALA A 201 7.25 3.36 -1.09
N LEU A 202 7.13 2.03 -1.12
CA LEU A 202 8.30 1.14 -1.09
C LEU A 202 9.12 1.20 -2.38
N LYS A 203 8.65 1.78 -3.48
CA LYS A 203 9.51 2.09 -4.65
C LYS A 203 10.34 3.35 -4.44
N ALA A 204 9.85 4.31 -3.66
CA ALA A 204 10.59 5.53 -3.38
C ALA A 204 11.89 5.20 -2.63
N GLY A 205 13.04 5.58 -3.19
CA GLY A 205 14.35 5.29 -2.63
C GLY A 205 14.72 3.79 -2.63
N LEU A 206 13.99 2.94 -3.36
CA LEU A 206 14.36 1.53 -3.52
C LEU A 206 15.62 1.46 -4.36
N LEU A 207 16.69 0.90 -3.79
CA LEU A 207 18.01 0.79 -4.40
C LEU A 207 18.25 -0.60 -4.99
N ILE A 208 17.81 -1.65 -4.29
CA ILE A 208 17.92 -3.05 -4.73
C ILE A 208 16.64 -3.75 -4.39
N HIS A 209 16.13 -4.57 -5.32
CA HIS A 209 15.05 -5.50 -5.04
C HIS A 209 15.30 -6.82 -5.74
N TYR A 210 15.55 -7.86 -4.95
CA TYR A 210 15.58 -9.24 -5.44
C TYR A 210 14.34 -9.98 -4.95
N THR A 211 13.45 -10.31 -5.87
CA THR A 211 12.21 -11.04 -5.53
C THR A 211 12.46 -12.51 -5.23
N PHE A 212 13.48 -13.12 -5.86
CA PHE A 212 13.74 -14.56 -5.82
C PHE A 212 12.57 -15.44 -6.32
N ASP A 213 11.63 -14.86 -7.06
CA ASP A 213 10.42 -15.52 -7.58
C ASP A 213 10.67 -16.56 -8.68
N GLN A 214 11.88 -16.57 -9.24
CA GLN A 214 12.23 -17.38 -10.40
C GLN A 214 13.59 -18.04 -10.23
N GLU A 215 13.71 -19.25 -10.76
CA GLU A 215 14.98 -19.95 -10.85
C GLU A 215 15.98 -19.13 -11.69
N PRO A 216 17.22 -18.92 -11.21
CA PRO A 216 18.16 -18.04 -11.85
C PRO A 216 18.63 -18.65 -13.17
N LYS A 217 18.53 -17.89 -14.25
CA LYS A 217 19.11 -18.25 -15.53
C LYS A 217 20.55 -17.76 -15.59
N ASP A 218 21.47 -18.63 -16.03
CA ASP A 218 22.91 -18.31 -16.16
C ASP A 218 23.52 -17.75 -14.86
N SER A 219 23.07 -18.27 -13.72
CA SER A 219 23.45 -17.83 -12.37
C SER A 219 23.18 -16.36 -12.07
N ARG A 220 22.29 -15.68 -12.80
CA ARG A 220 21.96 -14.26 -12.61
C ARG A 220 20.63 -14.07 -11.87
N ILE A 221 20.61 -13.10 -10.97
CA ILE A 221 19.42 -12.56 -10.31
C ILE A 221 19.21 -11.13 -10.83
N ASN A 222 18.01 -10.84 -11.31
CA ASN A 222 17.66 -9.49 -11.75
C ASN A 222 17.39 -8.59 -10.54
N ASP A 223 17.86 -7.35 -10.63
CA ASP A 223 17.43 -6.27 -9.75
C ASP A 223 16.12 -5.63 -10.28
N GLU A 224 15.02 -5.91 -9.58
CA GLU A 224 13.68 -5.41 -9.91
C GLU A 224 13.46 -3.95 -9.46
N SER A 225 14.45 -3.31 -8.82
CA SER A 225 14.37 -1.87 -8.49
C SER A 225 14.57 -0.97 -9.71
N GLY A 226 15.22 -1.49 -10.77
CA GLY A 226 15.61 -0.74 -11.96
C GLY A 226 16.95 -0.01 -11.87
N ASN A 227 17.72 -0.18 -10.79
CA ASN A 227 19.00 0.51 -10.57
C ASN A 227 20.24 -0.29 -11.04
N GLN A 228 20.02 -1.44 -11.67
CA GLN A 228 21.06 -2.29 -12.28
C GLN A 228 22.06 -2.82 -11.26
N HIS A 229 21.58 -3.18 -10.07
CA HIS A 229 22.35 -3.91 -9.07
C HIS A 229 22.09 -5.42 -9.19
N ASP A 230 22.19 -6.00 -10.39
CA ASP A 230 21.97 -7.44 -10.57
C ASP A 230 22.93 -8.27 -9.70
N GLY A 231 22.45 -9.43 -9.25
CA GLY A 231 23.21 -10.37 -8.44
C GLY A 231 23.66 -11.60 -9.24
N SER A 232 24.66 -12.30 -8.73
CA SER A 232 25.04 -13.63 -9.18
C SER A 232 24.94 -14.65 -8.06
N VAL A 233 24.29 -15.77 -8.31
CA VAL A 233 24.20 -16.90 -7.37
C VAL A 233 25.49 -17.72 -7.37
N GLU A 234 25.95 -18.10 -6.18
CA GLU A 234 27.08 -19.00 -5.96
C GLU A 234 26.60 -20.08 -4.96
N GLY A 235 26.38 -21.31 -5.43
CA GLY A 235 25.98 -22.48 -4.61
C GLY A 235 24.48 -22.62 -4.28
N VAL A 236 23.79 -21.49 -4.08
CA VAL A 236 22.38 -21.47 -3.65
C VAL A 236 21.42 -22.24 -4.57
N GLN A 237 20.39 -22.84 -3.98
CA GLN A 237 19.36 -23.60 -4.69
C GLN A 237 18.04 -22.83 -4.72
N TRP A 238 17.38 -22.75 -5.87
CA TRP A 238 16.05 -22.13 -5.94
C TRP A 238 14.96 -23.10 -5.47
N THR A 239 13.94 -22.57 -4.79
CA THR A 239 12.80 -23.34 -4.31
C THR A 239 11.50 -22.58 -4.52
N ALA A 240 10.42 -23.30 -4.85
CA ALA A 240 9.08 -22.73 -4.96
C ALA A 240 8.39 -22.53 -3.60
N LYS A 241 9.09 -22.77 -2.49
CA LYS A 241 8.58 -22.69 -1.11
C LYS A 241 8.90 -21.35 -0.44
N GLY A 242 8.96 -20.28 -1.24
CA GLY A 242 9.17 -18.93 -0.74
C GLY A 242 8.03 -18.44 0.15
N LYS A 243 8.28 -17.34 0.85
CA LYS A 243 7.25 -16.57 1.54
C LYS A 243 6.33 -15.88 0.53
N VAL A 244 6.91 -15.35 -0.54
CA VAL A 244 6.22 -14.71 -1.66
C VAL A 244 6.77 -15.35 -2.93
N GLY A 245 5.97 -16.19 -3.59
CA GLY A 245 6.42 -16.88 -4.80
C GLY A 245 7.56 -17.87 -4.54
N GLY A 246 8.80 -17.50 -4.87
CA GLY A 246 10.00 -18.36 -4.79
C GLY A 246 11.00 -17.91 -3.72
N ALA A 247 12.04 -18.69 -3.46
CA ALA A 247 13.12 -18.33 -2.55
C ALA A 247 14.43 -19.01 -2.94
N PHE A 248 15.53 -18.56 -2.33
CA PHE A 248 16.80 -19.28 -2.37
C PHE A 248 17.08 -19.99 -1.04
N GLU A 249 17.40 -21.27 -1.13
CA GLU A 249 17.91 -22.12 -0.06
C GLU A 249 19.44 -21.97 0.04
N PHE A 250 19.92 -21.73 1.26
CA PHE A 250 21.32 -21.61 1.63
C PHE A 250 21.66 -22.73 2.62
N ASP A 251 22.73 -23.46 2.36
CA ASP A 251 23.12 -24.66 3.12
C ASP A 251 23.92 -24.36 4.41
N GLY A 252 24.47 -23.15 4.52
CA GLY A 252 25.31 -22.70 5.64
C GLY A 252 26.80 -23.01 5.50
N VAL A 253 27.30 -23.34 4.30
CA VAL A 253 28.69 -23.76 4.05
C VAL A 253 29.43 -22.81 3.12
N ASP A 254 28.96 -22.61 1.90
CA ASP A 254 29.62 -21.75 0.90
C ASP A 254 28.66 -20.91 0.04
N ASP A 255 27.35 -21.10 0.24
CA ASP A 255 26.26 -20.45 -0.46
C ASP A 255 26.19 -18.94 -0.25
N ARG A 256 26.14 -18.17 -1.34
CA ARG A 256 26.00 -16.71 -1.31
C ARG A 256 25.45 -16.15 -2.63
N ILE A 257 24.94 -14.93 -2.55
CA ILE A 257 24.67 -14.09 -3.72
C ILE A 257 25.62 -12.92 -3.66
N ARG A 258 26.36 -12.70 -4.74
CA ARG A 258 27.26 -11.54 -4.90
C ARG A 258 26.57 -10.47 -5.73
N LEU A 259 26.62 -9.22 -5.29
CA LEU A 259 26.18 -8.09 -6.11
C LEU A 259 27.21 -7.82 -7.21
N ALA A 260 26.80 -7.71 -8.47
CA ALA A 260 27.71 -7.40 -9.57
C ALA A 260 28.21 -5.95 -9.52
N LYS A 261 27.38 -5.06 -8.96
CA LYS A 261 27.68 -3.64 -8.74
C LYS A 261 27.48 -3.32 -7.27
N SER A 262 28.53 -2.80 -6.63
CA SER A 262 28.48 -2.45 -5.23
C SER A 262 27.45 -1.36 -4.95
N CYS A 263 26.87 -1.40 -3.76
CA CYS A 263 26.04 -0.30 -3.27
C CYS A 263 26.86 1.00 -3.18
N PRO A 264 26.26 2.18 -3.37
CA PRO A 264 26.91 3.44 -3.04
C PRO A 264 27.11 3.57 -1.53
N ASP A 265 28.08 4.37 -1.11
CA ASP A 265 28.35 4.71 0.29
C ASP A 265 27.19 5.53 0.89
N LEU A 266 26.33 4.90 1.71
CA LEU A 266 25.14 5.52 2.30
C LEU A 266 25.27 5.79 3.80
N GLU A 267 24.78 6.95 4.22
CA GLU A 267 24.70 7.37 5.63
C GLU A 267 23.32 7.16 6.25
N LYS A 268 22.34 6.76 5.44
CA LYS A 268 21.01 6.33 5.86
C LYS A 268 20.53 5.25 4.91
N MET A 269 19.82 4.27 5.43
CA MET A 269 19.33 3.15 4.64
C MET A 269 18.22 2.39 5.36
N THR A 270 17.58 1.51 4.61
CA THR A 270 16.83 0.38 5.16
C THR A 270 17.28 -0.88 4.44
N VAL A 271 17.56 -1.96 5.17
CA VAL A 271 17.77 -3.31 4.61
C VAL A 271 16.66 -4.20 5.14
N GLY A 272 16.00 -4.93 4.25
CA GLY A 272 14.89 -5.80 4.57
C GLY A 272 15.00 -7.15 3.87
N VAL A 273 14.57 -8.22 4.55
CA VAL A 273 14.41 -9.54 3.93
C VAL A 273 13.28 -10.33 4.60
N TRP A 274 12.67 -11.27 3.88
CA TRP A 274 11.99 -12.40 4.51
C TRP A 274 13.00 -13.52 4.71
N ALA A 275 13.12 -14.01 5.94
CA ALA A 275 14.08 -15.05 6.30
C ALA A 275 13.40 -16.22 7.00
N TYR A 276 13.70 -17.43 6.54
CA TYR A 276 13.44 -18.68 7.24
C TYR A 276 14.78 -19.22 7.73
N TYR A 277 15.09 -19.07 9.01
CA TYR A 277 16.38 -19.47 9.57
C TYR A 277 16.36 -20.94 10.03
N ASP A 278 17.30 -21.78 9.57
CA ASP A 278 17.39 -23.20 9.96
C ASP A 278 18.78 -23.58 10.49
N ALA A 279 19.25 -22.84 11.50
CA ALA A 279 20.43 -23.22 12.27
C ALA A 279 20.18 -23.13 13.78
N ASP A 280 20.97 -23.92 14.52
CA ASP A 280 20.95 -24.00 15.98
C ASP A 280 22.01 -23.13 16.64
N GLN A 281 23.07 -22.76 15.91
CA GLN A 281 24.18 -21.92 16.39
C GLN A 281 24.63 -20.90 15.33
N ARG A 282 25.71 -20.18 15.65
CA ARG A 282 25.91 -18.74 15.46
C ARG A 282 25.98 -18.18 14.03
N ASN A 283 25.68 -16.88 13.89
CA ASN A 283 26.05 -15.97 12.79
C ASN A 283 25.57 -16.34 11.37
N GLY A 284 24.26 -16.55 11.18
CA GLY A 284 23.69 -16.58 9.83
C GLY A 284 23.72 -15.17 9.21
N ALA A 285 24.62 -14.94 8.25
CA ALA A 285 24.79 -13.63 7.62
C ALA A 285 23.72 -13.37 6.57
N ILE A 286 22.83 -12.39 6.79
CA ILE A 286 21.80 -12.03 5.80
C ILE A 286 22.41 -11.14 4.73
N TYR A 287 23.07 -10.06 5.14
CA TYR A 287 23.73 -9.13 4.23
C TYR A 287 25.01 -8.60 4.83
N SER A 288 26.03 -8.42 3.99
CA SER A 288 27.26 -7.76 4.37
C SER A 288 27.91 -7.03 3.21
N ASP A 289 28.62 -5.94 3.51
CA ASP A 289 29.62 -5.36 2.61
C ASP A 289 31.04 -5.79 2.98
N TYR A 290 31.22 -6.99 3.51
CA TYR A 290 32.50 -7.44 4.06
C TYR A 290 33.68 -7.19 3.10
N GLY A 291 34.67 -6.43 3.57
CA GLY A 291 35.94 -6.23 2.91
C GLY A 291 37.10 -6.93 3.63
N SER A 292 38.19 -7.20 2.91
CA SER A 292 39.43 -7.71 3.52
C SER A 292 40.20 -6.65 4.32
N ALA A 293 39.80 -5.38 4.21
CA ALA A 293 40.37 -4.27 4.97
C ALA A 293 39.74 -4.20 6.37
N ASN A 294 40.54 -3.85 7.39
CA ASN A 294 40.05 -3.77 8.76
C ASN A 294 39.11 -2.58 8.96
N GLY A 295 37.88 -2.85 9.44
CA GLY A 295 36.91 -1.84 9.84
C GLY A 295 36.09 -1.28 8.69
N ASN A 296 35.15 -0.39 9.01
CA ASN A 296 34.14 0.10 8.06
C ASN A 296 33.37 -1.07 7.45
N ASP A 297 32.85 -1.97 8.30
CA ASP A 297 32.03 -3.11 7.92
C ASP A 297 30.56 -2.88 8.27
N LEU A 298 29.69 -3.37 7.39
CA LEU A 298 28.27 -3.53 7.56
C LEU A 298 27.92 -5.01 7.56
N ASN A 299 27.19 -5.41 8.58
CA ASN A 299 26.84 -6.81 8.76
C ASN A 299 25.46 -6.90 9.43
N PHE A 300 24.53 -7.57 8.77
CA PHE A 300 23.18 -7.83 9.28
C PHE A 300 22.98 -9.33 9.36
N ASN A 301 22.85 -9.85 10.58
CA ASN A 301 22.87 -11.28 10.85
C ASN A 301 21.79 -11.71 11.82
N ILE A 302 21.52 -13.02 11.81
CA ILE A 302 20.95 -13.74 12.94
C ILE A 302 22.13 -14.34 13.74
N ASP A 303 22.44 -13.79 14.92
CA ASP A 303 23.54 -14.31 15.78
C ASP A 303 23.15 -15.64 16.39
N ASN A 304 21.88 -15.86 16.74
CA ASN A 304 21.34 -17.14 17.18
C ASN A 304 19.80 -17.12 17.06
N PRO A 305 19.07 -18.22 17.33
CA PRO A 305 17.61 -18.26 17.20
C PRO A 305 16.81 -17.19 17.94
N LYS A 306 17.41 -16.41 18.85
CA LYS A 306 16.75 -15.34 19.61
C LYS A 306 17.42 -13.97 19.50
N THR A 307 18.49 -13.85 18.71
CA THR A 307 19.27 -12.61 18.68
C THR A 307 19.59 -12.20 17.24
N ILE A 308 19.26 -10.96 16.91
CA ILE A 308 19.68 -10.29 15.68
C ILE A 308 20.96 -9.51 15.98
N TYR A 309 21.95 -9.57 15.09
CA TYR A 309 23.18 -8.79 15.21
C TYR A 309 23.29 -7.80 14.06
N ILE A 310 23.57 -6.54 14.41
CA ILE A 310 23.82 -5.46 13.46
C ILE A 310 25.17 -4.81 13.74
N ARG A 311 25.90 -4.52 12.67
CA ARG A 311 27.17 -3.78 12.69
C ARG A 311 27.19 -2.74 11.58
N ALA A 312 27.61 -1.52 11.92
CA ALA A 312 27.98 -0.47 10.97
C ALA A 312 29.04 0.41 11.64
N ASP A 313 30.33 0.16 11.37
CA ASP A 313 31.43 0.71 12.20
C ASP A 313 32.42 1.63 11.50
N LYS A 314 31.94 2.33 10.46
CA LYS A 314 32.69 3.42 9.84
C LYS A 314 32.79 4.63 10.77
N ALA A 315 34.01 5.15 10.90
CA ALA A 315 34.27 6.37 11.63
C ALA A 315 33.42 7.55 11.11
N PRO A 316 32.92 8.44 11.99
CA PRO A 316 33.20 8.51 13.43
C PRO A 316 32.29 7.62 14.31
N GLY A 317 31.35 6.89 13.71
CA GLY A 317 30.43 5.99 14.41
C GLY A 317 31.02 4.60 14.65
N LYS A 318 30.40 3.83 15.54
CA LYS A 318 30.74 2.43 15.80
C LYS A 318 29.54 1.68 16.34
N LEU A 319 28.61 1.32 15.45
CA LEU A 319 27.47 0.49 15.81
C LEU A 319 27.89 -0.97 15.85
N LEU A 320 27.78 -1.58 17.03
CA LEU A 320 27.82 -3.03 17.23
C LEU A 320 26.74 -3.39 18.25
N ALA A 321 25.63 -3.97 17.80
CA ALA A 321 24.49 -4.26 18.66
C ALA A 321 23.96 -5.68 18.47
N LYS A 322 23.53 -6.28 19.59
CA LYS A 322 22.74 -7.50 19.65
C LYS A 322 21.34 -7.14 20.13
N VAL A 323 20.33 -7.53 19.37
CA VAL A 323 18.92 -7.25 19.63
C VAL A 323 18.23 -8.57 19.95
N GLU A 324 17.76 -8.70 21.18
CA GLU A 324 17.03 -9.88 21.65
C GLU A 324 15.57 -9.82 21.18
N VAL A 325 15.06 -10.94 20.67
CA VAL A 325 13.64 -11.10 20.31
C VAL A 325 12.94 -12.00 21.33
N SER A 326 11.64 -11.78 21.52
CA SER A 326 10.83 -12.54 22.51
C SER A 326 10.55 -13.99 22.08
N GLY A 327 10.54 -14.24 20.77
CA GLY A 327 10.27 -15.55 20.15
C GLY A 327 11.52 -16.27 19.64
N SER A 328 11.31 -17.29 18.82
CA SER A 328 12.38 -17.99 18.09
C SER A 328 12.29 -17.63 16.61
N LEU A 329 13.41 -17.19 16.03
CA LEU A 329 13.58 -16.93 14.60
C LEU A 329 13.71 -18.23 13.78
N LYS A 330 13.91 -19.37 14.45
CA LYS A 330 14.17 -20.65 13.80
C LYS A 330 12.90 -21.24 13.20
N ARG A 331 13.02 -21.74 11.96
CA ARG A 331 12.04 -22.57 11.23
C ARG A 331 10.67 -21.92 11.02
N HIS A 332 10.67 -20.60 10.91
CA HIS A 332 9.49 -19.82 10.54
C HIS A 332 9.94 -18.67 9.65
N TRP A 333 9.06 -18.25 8.73
CA TRP A 333 9.29 -17.04 7.95
C TRP A 333 9.10 -15.82 8.83
N HIS A 334 10.13 -14.97 8.87
CA HIS A 334 10.10 -13.69 9.54
C HIS A 334 10.48 -12.57 8.61
N GLN A 335 9.79 -11.44 8.71
CA GLN A 335 10.26 -10.22 8.07
C GLN A 335 11.27 -9.56 9.00
N LEU A 336 12.51 -9.44 8.55
CA LEU A 336 13.59 -8.78 9.27
C LEU A 336 13.91 -7.47 8.58
N VAL A 337 13.80 -6.35 9.31
CA VAL A 337 14.12 -5.02 8.77
C VAL A 337 15.04 -4.28 9.71
N TRP A 338 16.10 -3.72 9.15
CA TRP A 338 17.00 -2.81 9.84
C TRP A 338 16.99 -1.46 9.14
N THR A 339 16.57 -0.43 9.86
CA THR A 339 16.71 0.97 9.46
C THR A 339 17.91 1.60 10.16
N LEU A 340 18.63 2.45 9.44
CA LEU A 340 19.77 3.18 9.95
C LEU A 340 19.75 4.61 9.42
N ASP A 341 19.99 5.58 10.29
CA ASP A 341 20.36 6.94 9.93
C ASP A 341 21.57 7.42 10.74
N ARG A 342 21.92 8.71 10.59
CA ARG A 342 23.05 9.34 11.27
C ARG A 342 22.88 9.47 12.79
N THR A 343 21.72 9.13 13.35
CA THR A 343 21.38 9.30 14.77
C THR A 343 21.04 8.00 15.47
N GLN A 344 20.32 7.08 14.81
CA GLN A 344 19.83 5.85 15.41
C GLN A 344 19.76 4.69 14.41
N SER A 345 19.76 3.48 14.95
CA SER A 345 19.36 2.27 14.24
C SER A 345 18.13 1.66 14.88
N ILE A 346 17.21 1.14 14.07
CA ILE A 346 16.01 0.45 14.57
C ILE A 346 15.87 -0.89 13.87
N VAL A 347 15.68 -1.94 14.66
CA VAL A 347 15.37 -3.28 14.19
C VAL A 347 13.88 -3.57 14.35
N TYR A 348 13.28 -4.10 13.29
CA TYR A 348 11.89 -4.54 13.25
C TYR A 348 11.84 -6.04 12.93
N LEU A 349 10.86 -6.71 13.53
CA LEU A 349 10.52 -8.10 13.31
C LEU A 349 9.03 -8.18 13.01
N ASP A 350 8.66 -8.77 11.88
CA ASP A 350 7.26 -9.02 11.51
C ASP A 350 6.39 -7.75 11.52
N GLY A 351 6.94 -6.66 10.99
CA GLY A 351 6.28 -5.36 10.95
C GLY A 351 6.37 -4.55 12.25
N GLU A 352 6.75 -5.15 13.38
CA GLU A 352 6.77 -4.48 14.68
C GLU A 352 8.19 -4.07 15.10
N LYS A 353 8.31 -2.90 15.73
CA LYS A 353 9.59 -2.41 16.24
C LYS A 353 10.04 -3.27 17.43
N VAL A 354 11.26 -3.82 17.35
CA VAL A 354 11.87 -4.58 18.45
C VAL A 354 12.69 -3.67 19.35
N GLN A 355 13.62 -2.92 18.78
CA GLN A 355 14.55 -2.10 19.55
C GLN A 355 15.05 -0.90 18.75
N THR A 356 15.17 0.24 19.43
CA THR A 356 15.94 1.42 19.00
C THR A 356 17.31 1.38 19.65
N ILE A 357 18.35 1.65 18.86
CA ILE A 357 19.73 1.71 19.29
C ILE A 357 20.24 3.13 18.98
N ASP A 358 20.49 3.91 20.03
CA ASP A 358 20.99 5.28 19.97
C ASP A 358 22.51 5.32 19.74
N GLN A 359 23.00 4.54 18.77
CA GLN A 359 24.38 4.54 18.31
C GLN A 359 24.43 4.83 16.82
N THR A 360 25.31 5.74 16.45
CA THR A 360 25.52 6.11 15.07
C THR A 360 26.44 5.10 14.38
N GLY A 361 26.17 4.86 13.11
CA GLY A 361 27.00 4.10 12.18
C GLY A 361 26.62 4.52 10.76
N SER A 362 27.48 4.29 9.79
CA SER A 362 27.19 4.54 8.37
C SER A 362 28.04 3.61 7.55
N ASN A 363 27.48 2.68 6.77
CA ASN A 363 28.37 1.78 6.04
C ASN A 363 27.72 0.96 4.92
N LEU A 364 26.62 1.38 4.30
CA LEU A 364 26.24 0.62 3.11
C LEU A 364 27.22 0.97 2.00
N GLY A 365 27.91 0.00 1.39
CA GLY A 365 28.65 0.21 0.14
C GLY A 365 30.02 0.87 0.28
N HIS A 366 30.64 0.79 1.46
CA HIS A 366 32.02 1.29 1.62
C HIS A 366 33.02 0.40 0.88
N HIS A 367 32.84 -0.92 0.99
CA HIS A 367 33.64 -1.90 0.25
C HIS A 367 32.99 -2.27 -1.08
N SER A 368 33.82 -2.71 -2.01
CA SER A 368 33.39 -3.12 -3.35
C SER A 368 32.66 -4.47 -3.39
N ASP A 369 32.80 -5.28 -2.34
CA ASP A 369 32.17 -6.59 -2.25
C ASP A 369 30.92 -6.51 -1.37
N ASN A 370 29.77 -6.85 -1.93
CA ASN A 370 28.51 -6.94 -1.20
C ASN A 370 27.88 -8.31 -1.43
N PHE A 371 27.39 -8.90 -0.35
CA PHE A 371 26.87 -10.27 -0.34
C PHE A 371 25.54 -10.36 0.38
N VAL A 372 24.67 -11.22 -0.15
CA VAL A 372 23.51 -11.77 0.56
C VAL A 372 23.83 -13.22 0.91
N GLY A 373 23.56 -13.64 2.14
CA GLY A 373 23.85 -15.00 2.62
C GLY A 373 25.28 -15.22 3.13
N PHE A 374 26.17 -14.23 3.05
CA PHE A 374 27.56 -14.33 3.50
C PHE A 374 28.07 -13.03 4.13
N GLY A 375 28.91 -13.14 5.16
CA GLY A 375 29.61 -12.01 5.74
C GLY A 375 30.61 -12.42 6.82
N ALA A 376 31.80 -11.81 6.83
CA ALA A 376 32.85 -12.04 7.84
C ALA A 376 33.16 -13.54 8.12
N GLY A 377 33.14 -14.37 7.07
CA GLY A 377 33.45 -15.81 7.17
C GLY A 377 32.29 -16.68 7.65
N THR A 378 31.08 -16.14 7.75
CA THR A 378 29.89 -16.89 8.15
C THR A 378 28.84 -16.90 7.06
N PHE A 379 28.09 -18.01 6.98
CA PHE A 379 27.12 -18.29 5.92
C PHE A 379 25.73 -18.43 6.52
N PHE A 380 24.72 -17.95 5.79
CA PHE A 380 23.33 -18.16 6.17
C PHE A 380 22.93 -19.62 5.94
N LYS A 381 22.10 -20.15 6.83
CA LYS A 381 21.48 -21.47 6.66
C LYS A 381 19.97 -21.35 6.77
N GLY A 382 19.26 -21.69 5.70
CA GLY A 382 17.82 -21.56 5.61
C GLY A 382 17.38 -21.00 4.26
N MET A 383 16.27 -20.26 4.22
CA MET A 383 15.77 -19.62 3.01
C MET A 383 15.71 -18.10 3.17
N LEU A 384 16.05 -17.36 2.10
CA LEU A 384 15.84 -15.92 1.99
C LEU A 384 14.89 -15.63 0.82
N ASP A 385 14.07 -14.60 0.99
CA ASP A 385 13.03 -14.16 0.04
C ASP A 385 12.85 -12.64 0.10
N ASP A 386 12.45 -12.03 -1.03
CA ASP A 386 12.10 -10.61 -1.20
C ASP A 386 13.13 -9.65 -0.57
N PHE A 387 14.41 -9.84 -0.87
CA PHE A 387 15.50 -9.03 -0.34
C PHE A 387 15.47 -7.61 -0.93
N ARG A 388 15.53 -6.59 -0.07
CA ARG A 388 15.41 -5.20 -0.46
C ARG A 388 16.38 -4.29 0.28
N ILE A 389 16.88 -3.29 -0.43
CA ILE A 389 17.63 -2.17 0.14
C ILE A 389 17.00 -0.86 -0.31
N TRP A 390 16.85 0.08 0.61
CA TRP A 390 16.45 1.45 0.35
C TRP A 390 17.54 2.44 0.75
N ASP A 391 17.68 3.52 0.00
CA ASP A 391 18.58 4.66 0.27
C ASP A 391 18.02 5.68 1.28
N ARG A 392 16.97 5.26 1.99
CA ARG A 392 16.25 6.05 2.99
C ARG A 392 15.81 5.16 4.16
N VAL A 393 15.43 5.82 5.24
CA VAL A 393 14.73 5.18 6.36
C VAL A 393 13.26 5.00 5.97
N LEU A 394 12.78 3.76 6.00
CA LEU A 394 11.35 3.47 5.94
C LEU A 394 10.68 3.86 7.25
N SER A 395 9.46 4.38 7.16
CA SER A 395 8.60 4.58 8.32
C SER A 395 8.04 3.26 8.85
N GLU A 396 7.61 3.25 10.12
CA GLU A 396 6.98 2.08 10.73
C GLU A 396 5.73 1.63 9.93
N ASP A 397 4.95 2.58 9.41
CA ASP A 397 3.78 2.28 8.58
C ASP A 397 4.16 1.60 7.25
N GLU A 398 5.27 2.01 6.62
CA GLU A 398 5.80 1.38 5.39
C GLU A 398 6.36 -0.02 5.67
N ILE A 399 6.94 -0.26 6.84
CA ILE A 399 7.45 -1.58 7.23
C ILE A 399 6.27 -2.52 7.51
N LYS A 400 5.29 -2.07 8.30
CA LYS A 400 4.02 -2.79 8.54
C LYS A 400 3.27 -3.06 7.26
N ALA A 401 3.35 -2.15 6.29
CA ALA A 401 2.80 -2.34 4.97
C ALA A 401 3.36 -3.54 4.25
N TRP A 402 4.69 -3.56 4.17
CA TRP A 402 5.41 -4.61 3.49
C TRP A 402 5.14 -5.97 4.14
N TYR A 403 5.02 -6.01 5.48
CA TYR A 403 4.67 -7.21 6.22
C TYR A 403 3.28 -7.73 5.85
N ARG A 404 2.26 -6.85 5.81
CA ARG A 404 0.87 -7.23 5.55
C ARG A 404 0.60 -7.63 4.09
N ALA A 405 1.43 -7.17 3.16
CA ALA A 405 1.26 -7.43 1.74
C ALA A 405 1.67 -8.86 1.32
N ASN A 406 2.36 -9.60 2.21
CA ASN A 406 3.09 -10.83 1.91
C ASN A 406 2.86 -11.90 2.98
#